data_AF-A0A8J5JT28-F1
#
_entry.id   AF-A0A8J5JT28-F1
#
_cell.length_a   1.000
_cell.length_b   1.000
_cell.length_c   1.000
_cell.angle_alpha   90.00
_cell.angle_beta   90.00
_cell.angle_gamma   90.00
#
_symmetry.space_group_name_H-M   'P 1'
#
loop_
_entity.id
_entity.type
_entity.pdbx_description
1 polymer ?
#
loop_
_entity_poly.entity_id
_entity_poly.type
_entity_poly.pdbx_seq_one_letter_code
_entity_poly.pdbx_strand_id
1 'polypeptide(L)'
;MGVAKRVALRLYTAWQRRQQVAALPPILVQAAVSSGWRQRRPYPPKSRLCLIGVTLLVVLLLPWASLVSVQLTAHLLAGVGLVAALTASVLGLFKCLAEMDDHNILGGVRGEVSGSKWLVFIRRVLLRARCRFLSFESLYMKRKNFSILVNQLVFFSICERLLLTNQRLSSLYTLMFFNVAAYCVSYIKELVEREDWSMYINIARNSNVRHLALSTTKIVLEWTKAITFIITVVFMLLVFGLEKGLKNYSPTNGYLTITGIYFISTEKVFVDMFTLWLDNRKFDCFESMENFYCPAILISFQILLSSFITFLCIFTGNLRLAILCSFTNIRVKYRELSDGYIQPLQNELEALAGYRVATRSEVKDHDDVCAICLTPMTCARITPCQHFFHADCLRRCLKESNKCPICQYNILITSILRHS
;
A
#
# COMPACT_ATOMS: atom_id res chain seq x y z
N MET A 1 10.24 0.42 -64.37
CA MET A 1 9.24 -0.42 -63.66
C MET A 1 9.75 -1.79 -63.14
N GLY A 2 10.98 -2.23 -63.42
CA GLY A 2 11.46 -3.58 -63.03
C GLY A 2 12.13 -3.74 -61.66
N VAL A 3 12.59 -2.66 -61.01
CA VAL A 3 13.33 -2.75 -59.73
C VAL A 3 12.40 -2.81 -58.53
N ALA A 4 11.37 -1.95 -58.49
CA ALA A 4 10.39 -1.92 -57.38
C ALA A 4 9.60 -3.24 -57.25
N LYS A 5 9.23 -3.87 -58.38
CA LYS A 5 8.51 -5.17 -58.39
C LYS A 5 9.39 -6.32 -57.87
N ARG A 6 10.70 -6.27 -58.10
CA ARG A 6 11.67 -7.26 -57.58
C ARG A 6 11.96 -7.06 -56.09
N VAL A 7 11.94 -5.83 -55.60
CA VAL A 7 12.06 -5.55 -54.15
C VAL A 7 10.80 -5.96 -53.41
N ALA A 8 9.60 -5.66 -53.94
CA ALA A 8 8.33 -6.08 -53.36
C ALA A 8 8.18 -7.60 -53.32
N LEU A 9 8.58 -8.33 -54.37
CA LEU A 9 8.55 -9.79 -54.38
C LEU A 9 9.58 -10.41 -53.42
N ARG A 10 10.75 -9.78 -53.23
CA ARG A 10 11.75 -10.19 -52.22
C ARG A 10 11.28 -9.93 -50.79
N LEU A 11 10.58 -8.82 -50.54
CA LEU A 11 10.00 -8.51 -49.23
C LEU A 11 8.80 -9.40 -48.92
N TYR A 12 7.94 -9.70 -49.91
CA TYR A 12 6.81 -10.62 -49.77
C TYR A 12 7.29 -12.06 -49.51
N THR A 13 8.30 -12.54 -50.25
CA THR A 13 8.89 -13.88 -50.03
C THR A 13 9.75 -13.97 -48.77
N ALA A 14 10.26 -12.86 -48.24
CA ALA A 14 10.93 -12.80 -46.93
C ALA A 14 9.92 -12.77 -45.77
N TRP A 15 8.79 -12.08 -45.94
CA TRP A 15 7.68 -12.06 -44.99
C TRP A 15 6.99 -13.44 -44.91
N GLN A 16 6.76 -14.10 -46.04
CA GLN A 16 6.17 -15.44 -46.12
C GLN A 16 7.11 -16.52 -45.54
N ARG A 17 8.45 -16.35 -45.68
CA ARG A 17 9.44 -17.20 -45.00
C ARG A 17 9.49 -17.00 -43.49
N ARG A 18 9.11 -15.83 -42.95
CA ARG A 18 8.99 -15.61 -41.50
C ARG A 18 7.72 -16.25 -40.90
N GLN A 19 6.64 -16.38 -41.67
CA GLN A 19 5.43 -17.09 -41.22
C GLN A 19 5.56 -18.63 -41.26
N GLN A 20 6.37 -19.20 -42.16
CA GLN A 20 6.57 -20.65 -42.26
C GLN A 20 7.49 -21.25 -41.18
N VAL A 21 8.15 -20.44 -40.34
CA VAL A 21 8.89 -20.94 -39.17
C VAL A 21 7.95 -21.37 -38.02
N ALA A 22 6.63 -21.21 -38.18
CA ALA A 22 5.62 -21.69 -37.24
C ALA A 22 5.27 -23.19 -37.35
N ALA A 23 5.96 -23.96 -38.20
CA ALA A 23 5.79 -25.41 -38.32
C ALA A 23 7.13 -26.15 -38.11
N LEU A 24 7.64 -26.14 -36.88
CA LEU A 24 8.76 -26.98 -36.47
C LEU A 24 8.23 -28.17 -35.64
N PRO A 25 8.66 -29.41 -35.93
CA PRO A 25 8.29 -30.56 -35.12
C PRO A 25 8.83 -30.41 -33.68
N PRO A 26 8.13 -30.98 -32.68
CA PRO A 26 8.31 -30.68 -31.25
C PRO A 26 9.70 -30.98 -30.66
N ILE A 27 10.60 -31.61 -31.42
CA ILE A 27 11.93 -32.05 -30.97
C ILE A 27 12.99 -30.93 -31.05
N LEU A 28 12.83 -29.92 -31.92
CA LEU A 28 13.81 -28.83 -32.04
C LEU A 28 13.58 -27.66 -31.07
N VAL A 29 12.40 -27.59 -30.43
CA VAL A 29 12.12 -26.63 -29.36
C VAL A 29 12.91 -26.99 -28.09
N GLN A 30 13.15 -28.28 -27.82
CA GLN A 30 14.00 -28.72 -26.71
C GLN A 30 15.48 -28.35 -26.88
N ALA A 31 15.96 -28.22 -28.13
CA ALA A 31 17.35 -27.85 -28.40
C ALA A 31 17.64 -26.34 -28.23
N ALA A 32 16.65 -25.47 -28.46
CA ALA A 32 16.78 -24.02 -28.21
C ALA A 32 16.66 -23.64 -26.72
N VAL A 33 16.20 -24.57 -25.88
CA VAL A 33 16.06 -24.40 -24.42
C VAL A 33 17.37 -24.69 -23.68
N SER A 34 18.33 -25.38 -24.30
CA SER A 34 19.62 -25.71 -23.67
C SER A 34 20.65 -24.55 -23.69
N SER A 35 20.46 -23.53 -24.53
CA SER A 35 21.33 -22.35 -24.58
C SER A 35 20.80 -21.19 -23.72
N GLY A 36 20.88 -21.36 -22.40
CA GLY A 36 21.32 -20.26 -21.52
C GLY A 36 20.41 -19.05 -21.28
N TRP A 37 19.08 -19.14 -21.40
CA TRP A 37 18.20 -18.07 -20.87
C TRP A 37 18.04 -18.19 -19.36
N ARG A 38 19.08 -17.76 -18.63
CA ARG A 38 19.06 -17.59 -17.18
C ARG A 38 18.19 -16.37 -16.84
N GLN A 39 16.87 -16.54 -16.89
CA GLN A 39 15.92 -15.56 -16.37
C GLN A 39 16.22 -15.34 -14.89
N ARG A 40 16.64 -14.12 -14.53
CA ARG A 40 16.76 -13.71 -13.13
C ARG A 40 15.40 -13.91 -12.48
N ARG A 41 15.32 -14.81 -11.50
CA ARG A 41 14.12 -14.96 -10.66
C ARG A 41 13.74 -13.58 -10.11
N PRO A 42 12.49 -13.12 -10.25
CA PRO A 42 12.06 -11.97 -9.48
C PRO A 42 12.12 -12.36 -8.00
N TYR A 43 12.95 -11.65 -7.24
CA TYR A 43 13.00 -11.76 -5.77
C TYR A 43 11.59 -11.60 -5.18
N PRO A 44 11.26 -12.30 -4.08
CA PRO A 44 9.94 -12.23 -3.47
C PRO A 44 9.58 -10.77 -3.09
N PRO A 45 8.32 -10.34 -3.30
CA PRO A 45 7.90 -8.94 -3.12
C PRO A 45 8.06 -8.44 -1.68
N LYS A 46 8.11 -9.33 -0.68
CA LYS A 46 8.38 -8.99 0.73
C LYS A 46 9.69 -8.20 0.90
N SER A 47 10.72 -8.52 0.10
CA SER A 47 12.03 -7.84 0.17
C SER A 47 12.03 -6.47 -0.50
N ARG A 48 11.35 -6.30 -1.65
CA ARG A 48 11.28 -5.03 -2.37
C ARG A 48 10.36 -4.02 -1.70
N LEU A 49 9.22 -4.45 -1.15
CA LEU A 49 8.32 -3.60 -0.37
C LEU A 49 8.97 -3.10 0.93
N CYS A 50 9.74 -3.97 1.59
CA CYS A 50 10.55 -3.58 2.75
C CYS A 50 11.64 -2.58 2.34
N LEU A 51 12.33 -2.80 1.22
CA LEU A 51 13.33 -1.87 0.69
C LEU A 51 12.71 -0.50 0.34
N ILE A 52 11.54 -0.48 -0.29
CA ILE A 52 10.79 0.74 -0.62
C ILE A 52 10.34 1.46 0.65
N GLY A 53 9.80 0.72 1.63
CA GLY A 53 9.44 1.27 2.94
C GLY A 53 10.63 1.85 3.70
N VAL A 54 11.81 1.22 3.60
CA VAL A 54 13.07 1.72 4.18
C VAL A 54 13.57 2.94 3.44
N THR A 55 13.52 2.97 2.10
CA THR A 55 13.89 4.16 1.34
C THR A 55 12.94 5.32 1.61
N LEU A 56 11.64 5.08 1.77
CA LEU A 56 10.67 6.10 2.19
C LEU A 56 10.90 6.55 3.63
N LEU A 57 11.27 5.64 4.54
CA LEU A 57 11.67 5.99 5.91
C LEU A 57 12.92 6.88 5.90
N VAL A 58 13.93 6.56 5.10
CA VAL A 58 15.14 7.39 4.94
C VAL A 58 14.81 8.76 4.31
N VAL A 59 13.92 8.81 3.32
CA VAL A 59 13.47 10.06 2.67
C VAL A 59 12.57 10.91 3.56
N LEU A 60 11.72 10.30 4.39
CA LEU A 60 10.85 10.99 5.35
C LEU A 60 11.57 11.38 6.66
N LEU A 61 12.70 10.74 6.97
CA LEU A 61 13.60 11.11 8.07
C LEU A 61 14.76 12.01 7.61
N LEU A 62 14.97 12.21 6.31
CA LEU A 62 15.93 13.20 5.78
C LEU A 62 15.67 14.64 6.28
N PRO A 63 14.42 15.09 6.53
CA PRO A 63 14.15 16.36 7.23
C PRO A 63 14.61 16.39 8.70
N TRP A 64 14.88 15.25 9.34
CA TRP A 64 15.52 15.22 10.68
C TRP A 64 17.02 15.48 10.62
N ALA A 65 17.67 15.22 9.47
CA ALA A 65 19.10 15.49 9.31
C ALA A 65 19.40 16.99 9.19
N SER A 66 18.42 17.83 8.85
CA SER A 66 18.58 19.29 8.74
C SER A 66 18.29 20.05 10.05
N LEU A 67 17.81 19.37 11.09
CA LEU A 67 17.49 19.97 12.41
C LEU A 67 18.55 19.66 13.49
N VAL A 68 19.61 18.92 13.15
CA VAL A 68 20.71 18.58 14.08
C VAL A 68 22.02 19.11 13.51
N SER A 69 22.65 20.02 14.26
CA SER A 69 23.89 20.70 13.93
C SER A 69 25.06 19.74 13.60
N VAL A 70 25.63 19.91 12.40
CA VAL A 70 27.04 19.80 11.91
C VAL A 70 27.99 18.67 12.39
N GLN A 71 27.67 17.78 13.33
CA GLN A 71 28.48 16.58 13.63
C GLN A 71 27.96 15.35 12.89
N LEU A 72 27.99 15.41 11.55
CA LEU A 72 27.13 14.60 10.69
C LEU A 72 27.72 13.25 10.21
N THR A 73 29.00 12.93 10.39
CA THR A 73 29.55 11.69 9.78
C THR A 73 29.46 10.45 10.67
N ALA A 74 29.65 10.58 11.99
CA ALA A 74 29.56 9.45 12.92
C ALA A 74 28.11 9.06 13.26
N HIS A 75 27.21 10.05 13.37
CA HIS A 75 25.78 9.81 13.64
C HIS A 75 25.03 9.28 12.42
N LEU A 76 25.45 9.59 11.19
CA LEU A 76 24.89 8.96 9.99
C LEU A 76 25.27 7.47 9.88
N LEU A 77 26.50 7.08 10.23
CA LEU A 77 26.90 5.66 10.26
C LEU A 77 26.23 4.89 11.40
N ALA A 78 26.11 5.49 12.59
CA ALA A 78 25.32 4.93 13.69
C ALA A 78 23.82 4.86 13.34
N GLY A 79 23.29 5.84 12.62
CA GLY A 79 21.92 5.88 12.12
C GLY A 79 21.66 4.84 11.05
N VAL A 80 22.57 4.62 10.11
CA VAL A 80 22.49 3.54 9.11
C VAL A 80 22.60 2.17 9.78
N GLY A 81 23.48 2.02 10.78
CA GLY A 81 23.57 0.79 11.59
C GLY A 81 22.30 0.52 12.40
N LEU A 82 21.70 1.57 12.98
CA LEU A 82 20.43 1.49 13.70
C LEU A 82 19.28 1.15 12.74
N VAL A 83 19.21 1.78 11.58
CA VAL A 83 18.21 1.47 10.54
C VAL A 83 18.41 0.04 10.03
N ALA A 84 19.64 -0.41 9.79
CA ALA A 84 19.91 -1.80 9.40
C ALA A 84 19.51 -2.80 10.51
N ALA A 85 19.83 -2.51 11.78
CA ALA A 85 19.44 -3.35 12.91
C ALA A 85 17.92 -3.36 13.14
N LEU A 86 17.24 -2.24 12.91
CA LEU A 86 15.79 -2.13 12.97
C LEU A 86 15.13 -2.87 11.83
N THR A 87 15.65 -2.74 10.60
CA THR A 87 15.14 -3.50 9.46
C THR A 87 15.35 -4.98 9.62
N ALA A 88 16.49 -5.43 10.17
CA ALA A 88 16.75 -6.83 10.47
C ALA A 88 15.85 -7.35 11.61
N SER A 89 15.67 -6.57 12.68
CA SER A 89 14.74 -6.89 13.78
C SER A 89 13.30 -6.98 13.28
N VAL A 90 12.89 -6.07 12.41
CA VAL A 90 11.57 -6.04 11.80
C VAL A 90 11.42 -7.21 10.83
N LEU A 91 12.36 -7.48 9.94
CA LEU A 91 12.34 -8.66 9.06
C LEU A 91 12.27 -9.97 9.86
N GLY A 92 13.01 -10.06 10.98
CA GLY A 92 12.94 -11.16 11.92
C GLY A 92 11.58 -11.28 12.60
N LEU A 93 10.99 -10.15 13.00
CA LEU A 93 9.66 -10.08 13.60
C LEU A 93 8.57 -10.44 12.58
N PHE A 94 8.67 -9.97 11.34
CA PHE A 94 7.81 -10.36 10.22
C PHE A 94 7.93 -11.85 9.91
N LYS A 95 9.14 -12.42 9.96
CA LYS A 95 9.36 -13.87 9.79
C LYS A 95 8.73 -14.66 10.95
N CYS A 96 8.94 -14.21 12.18
CA CYS A 96 8.33 -14.81 13.38
C CYS A 96 6.79 -14.74 13.32
N LEU A 97 6.23 -13.59 12.93
CA LEU A 97 4.78 -13.42 12.76
C LEU A 97 4.23 -14.28 11.61
N ALA A 98 4.96 -14.41 10.50
CA ALA A 98 4.59 -15.30 9.41
C ALA A 98 4.59 -16.77 9.86
N GLU A 99 5.58 -17.18 10.65
CA GLU A 99 5.72 -18.53 11.21
C GLU A 99 4.64 -18.81 12.28
N MET A 100 4.18 -17.79 13.00
CA MET A 100 3.03 -17.88 13.90
C MET A 100 1.69 -17.99 13.17
N ASP A 101 1.54 -17.33 12.01
CA ASP A 101 0.34 -17.39 11.16
C ASP A 101 0.28 -18.65 10.30
N ASP A 102 1.41 -19.31 10.06
CA ASP A 102 1.46 -20.51 9.23
C ASP A 102 0.56 -21.61 9.82
N HIS A 103 -0.51 -21.90 9.09
CA HIS A 103 -1.63 -22.78 9.50
C HIS A 103 -1.22 -24.24 9.71
N ASN A 104 0.07 -24.58 9.57
CA ASN A 104 0.61 -25.94 9.60
C ASN A 104 1.08 -26.47 10.96
N ILE A 105 0.94 -25.71 12.06
CA ILE A 105 1.05 -26.28 13.41
C ILE A 105 -0.12 -27.24 13.73
N LEU A 106 -1.08 -27.43 12.81
CA LEU A 106 -2.07 -28.51 12.89
C LEU A 106 -1.73 -29.75 12.07
N GLY A 107 -0.84 -29.66 11.07
CA GLY A 107 -0.39 -30.83 10.30
C GLY A 107 0.56 -31.73 11.08
N GLY A 108 1.47 -31.13 11.86
CA GLY A 108 2.42 -31.87 12.71
C GLY A 108 1.81 -32.50 13.97
N VAL A 109 0.56 -32.17 14.31
CA VAL A 109 -0.14 -32.71 15.49
C VAL A 109 -1.35 -33.57 15.11
N ARG A 110 -1.33 -34.08 13.87
CA ARG A 110 -2.09 -35.26 13.45
C ARG A 110 -1.30 -36.56 13.65
N GLY A 111 -0.05 -36.47 14.13
CA GLY A 111 0.61 -37.61 14.75
C GLY A 111 -0.14 -37.98 16.04
N GLU A 112 -0.57 -39.23 16.15
CA GLU A 112 -1.05 -39.81 17.39
C GLU A 112 0.04 -39.71 18.45
N VAL A 113 0.03 -38.64 19.26
CA VAL A 113 0.80 -38.63 20.49
C VAL A 113 0.03 -39.47 21.49
N SER A 114 0.46 -40.72 21.65
CA SER A 114 0.13 -41.58 22.79
C SER A 114 0.71 -40.93 24.06
N GLY A 115 -0.02 -39.95 24.58
CA GLY A 115 0.37 -39.13 25.74
C GLY A 115 -0.74 -39.09 26.78
N SER A 116 -0.35 -38.91 28.05
CA SER A 116 -1.24 -38.90 29.21
C SER A 116 -2.50 -38.03 29.00
N LYS A 117 -3.63 -38.43 29.61
CA LYS A 117 -4.94 -37.70 29.54
C LYS A 117 -4.80 -36.20 29.82
N TRP A 118 -3.82 -35.81 30.64
CA TRP A 118 -3.45 -34.43 30.97
C TRP A 118 -2.96 -33.61 29.76
N LEU A 119 -2.10 -34.17 28.89
CA LEU A 119 -1.60 -33.48 27.70
C LEU A 119 -2.73 -33.18 26.70
N VAL A 120 -3.68 -34.11 26.56
CA VAL A 120 -4.86 -33.94 25.70
C VAL A 120 -5.80 -32.86 26.25
N PHE A 121 -5.95 -32.76 27.57
CA PHE A 121 -6.73 -31.71 28.21
C PHE A 121 -6.11 -30.33 28.01
N ILE A 122 -4.81 -30.18 28.31
CA ILE A 122 -4.06 -28.93 28.13
C ILE A 122 -4.14 -28.47 26.66
N ARG A 123 -3.94 -29.38 25.71
CA ARG A 123 -4.06 -29.09 24.27
C ARG A 123 -5.45 -28.56 23.91
N ARG A 124 -6.53 -29.17 24.42
CA ARG A 124 -7.91 -28.71 24.18
C ARG A 124 -8.16 -27.31 24.74
N VAL A 125 -7.66 -27.02 25.93
CA VAL A 125 -7.78 -25.69 26.55
C VAL A 125 -7.01 -24.64 25.74
N LEU A 126 -5.77 -24.93 25.34
CA LEU A 126 -4.95 -24.03 24.53
C LEU A 126 -5.57 -23.77 23.14
N LEU A 127 -6.10 -24.79 22.48
CA LEU A 127 -6.80 -24.63 21.20
C LEU A 127 -8.05 -23.75 21.33
N ARG A 128 -8.86 -23.94 22.37
CA ARG A 128 -10.03 -23.07 22.62
C ARG A 128 -9.62 -21.62 22.90
N ALA A 129 -8.57 -21.41 23.68
CA ALA A 129 -8.04 -20.09 23.96
C ALA A 129 -7.53 -19.41 22.68
N ARG A 130 -6.77 -20.13 21.83
CA ARG A 130 -6.31 -19.65 20.52
C ARG A 130 -7.47 -19.29 19.59
N CYS A 131 -8.49 -20.14 19.50
CA CYS A 131 -9.67 -19.83 18.68
C CYS A 131 -10.39 -18.56 19.16
N ARG A 132 -10.58 -18.39 20.48
CA ARG A 132 -11.19 -17.16 21.02
C ARG A 132 -10.36 -15.92 20.73
N PHE A 133 -9.03 -16.03 20.85
CA PHE A 133 -8.11 -14.94 20.54
C PHE A 133 -8.17 -14.54 19.06
N LEU A 134 -8.15 -15.51 18.14
CA LEU A 134 -8.29 -15.26 16.70
C LEU A 134 -9.66 -14.67 16.34
N SER A 135 -10.73 -15.09 17.00
CA SER A 135 -12.05 -14.49 16.85
C SER A 135 -12.09 -13.05 17.36
N PHE A 136 -11.43 -12.75 18.48
CA PHE A 136 -11.32 -11.37 18.97
C PHE A 136 -10.51 -10.50 17.99
N GLU A 137 -9.38 -11.00 17.50
CA GLU A 137 -8.55 -10.32 16.51
C GLU A 137 -9.33 -10.02 15.22
N SER A 138 -10.10 -10.98 14.71
CA SER A 138 -10.92 -10.78 13.50
C SER A 138 -12.07 -9.79 13.73
N LEU A 139 -12.72 -9.82 14.90
CA LEU A 139 -13.73 -8.83 15.28
C LEU A 139 -13.15 -7.42 15.41
N TYR A 140 -11.94 -7.30 15.97
CA TYR A 140 -11.22 -6.05 16.08
C TYR A 140 -10.88 -5.48 14.69
N MET A 141 -10.35 -6.31 13.77
CA MET A 141 -10.10 -5.91 12.39
C MET A 141 -11.38 -5.54 11.61
N LYS A 142 -12.51 -6.21 11.89
CA LYS A 142 -13.79 -5.94 11.23
C LYS A 142 -14.31 -4.52 11.52
N ARG A 143 -14.00 -3.95 12.68
CA ARG A 143 -14.42 -2.60 13.09
C ARG A 143 -13.29 -1.58 12.86
N LYS A 144 -13.04 -1.24 11.59
CA LYS A 144 -11.92 -0.37 11.17
C LYS A 144 -11.78 0.93 11.97
N ASN A 145 -12.86 1.71 12.13
CA ASN A 145 -12.80 3.00 12.84
C ASN A 145 -12.39 2.83 14.31
N PHE A 146 -12.92 1.82 14.99
CA PHE A 146 -12.55 1.52 16.37
C PHE A 146 -11.10 1.05 16.47
N SER A 147 -10.67 0.19 15.56
CA SER A 147 -9.28 -0.28 15.47
C SER A 147 -8.31 0.89 15.28
N ILE A 148 -8.60 1.81 14.35
CA ILE A 148 -7.78 3.00 14.09
C ILE A 148 -7.65 3.86 15.35
N LEU A 149 -8.76 4.17 16.02
CA LEU A 149 -8.75 4.99 17.23
C LEU A 149 -7.94 4.35 18.36
N VAL A 150 -8.09 3.04 18.58
CA VAL A 150 -7.33 2.32 19.61
C VAL A 150 -5.84 2.26 19.25
N ASN A 151 -5.49 2.03 17.99
CA ASN A 151 -4.10 2.02 17.51
C ASN A 151 -3.42 3.37 17.74
N GLN A 152 -4.08 4.47 17.34
CA GLN A 152 -3.61 5.84 17.57
C GLN A 152 -3.42 6.12 19.07
N LEU A 153 -4.41 5.77 19.90
CA LEU A 153 -4.35 5.97 21.34
C LEU A 153 -3.17 5.22 21.99
N VAL A 154 -2.98 3.94 21.64
CA VAL A 154 -1.90 3.11 22.19
C VAL A 154 -0.53 3.62 21.75
N PHE A 155 -0.38 4.02 20.48
CA PHE A 155 0.87 4.57 19.97
C PHE A 155 1.24 5.89 20.66
N PHE A 156 0.27 6.80 20.80
CA PHE A 156 0.46 8.08 21.48
C PHE A 156 0.79 7.90 22.96
N SER A 157 0.14 6.93 23.62
CA SER A 157 0.42 6.60 25.02
C SER A 157 1.85 6.11 25.24
N ILE A 158 2.42 5.34 24.32
CA ILE A 158 3.82 4.92 24.41
C ILE A 158 4.76 6.09 24.13
N CYS A 159 4.46 6.92 23.13
CA CYS A 159 5.26 8.11 22.84
C CYS A 159 5.26 9.08 24.02
N GLU A 160 4.13 9.25 24.70
CA GLU A 160 4.04 10.04 25.94
C GLU A 160 4.99 9.47 26.99
N ARG A 161 4.95 8.17 27.28
CA ARG A 161 5.82 7.56 28.30
C ARG A 161 7.31 7.64 27.98
N LEU A 162 7.67 7.61 26.69
CA LEU A 162 9.06 7.65 26.25
C LEU A 162 9.63 9.07 26.17
N LEU A 163 8.84 10.04 25.71
CA LEU A 163 9.32 11.38 25.37
C LEU A 163 8.88 12.45 26.38
N LEU A 164 7.85 12.17 27.19
CA LEU A 164 7.30 13.08 28.19
C LEU A 164 7.38 12.42 29.57
N THR A 165 8.31 12.88 30.40
CA THR A 165 8.53 12.29 31.74
C THR A 165 7.54 12.79 32.79
N ASN A 166 6.93 13.98 32.61
CA ASN A 166 6.27 14.69 33.71
C ASN A 166 4.83 15.18 33.42
N GLN A 167 4.26 14.83 32.27
CA GLN A 167 2.88 15.21 31.92
C GLN A 167 2.00 13.95 31.87
N ARG A 168 0.80 14.05 32.43
CA ARG A 168 -0.22 12.99 32.37
C ARG A 168 -1.32 13.44 31.42
N LEU A 169 -1.79 12.53 30.56
CA LEU A 169 -2.92 12.72 29.62
C LEU A 169 -2.58 13.55 28.37
N SER A 170 -1.30 13.86 28.13
CA SER A 170 -0.90 14.63 26.94
C SER A 170 -1.25 13.91 25.64
N SER A 171 -1.22 12.56 25.62
CA SER A 171 -1.65 11.75 24.47
C SER A 171 -3.10 12.01 24.03
N LEU A 172 -4.03 12.14 24.97
CA LEU A 172 -5.45 12.40 24.67
C LEU A 172 -5.64 13.79 24.07
N TYR A 173 -4.99 14.80 24.65
CA TYR A 173 -5.06 16.17 24.14
C TYR A 173 -4.48 16.29 22.73
N THR A 174 -3.30 15.69 22.48
CA THR A 174 -2.69 15.70 21.15
C THR A 174 -3.55 14.97 20.13
N LEU A 175 -4.11 13.81 20.49
CA LEU A 175 -4.98 13.05 19.59
C LEU A 175 -6.27 13.82 19.25
N MET A 176 -6.88 14.46 20.24
CA MET A 176 -8.07 15.29 20.05
C MET A 176 -7.79 16.50 19.16
N PHE A 177 -6.66 17.19 19.38
CA PHE A 177 -6.23 18.29 18.53
C PHE A 177 -6.01 17.86 17.08
N PHE A 178 -5.34 16.73 16.85
CA PHE A 178 -5.15 16.20 15.50
C PHE A 178 -6.44 15.76 14.83
N ASN A 179 -7.41 15.22 15.56
CA ASN A 179 -8.73 14.90 15.02
C ASN A 179 -9.49 16.16 14.57
N VAL A 180 -9.42 17.25 15.35
CA VAL A 180 -9.99 18.54 14.94
C VAL A 180 -9.29 19.06 13.68
N ALA A 181 -7.97 18.98 13.61
CA ALA A 181 -7.21 19.35 12.41
C ALA A 181 -7.60 18.49 11.19
N ALA A 182 -7.74 17.17 11.36
CA ALA A 182 -8.17 16.26 10.30
C ALA A 182 -9.58 16.56 9.79
N TYR A 183 -10.51 16.89 10.70
CA TYR A 183 -11.85 17.35 10.35
C TYR A 183 -11.79 18.62 9.49
N CYS A 184 -10.95 19.59 9.87
CA CYS A 184 -10.77 20.81 9.10
C CYS A 184 -10.26 20.52 7.69
N VAL A 185 -9.24 19.67 7.58
CA VAL A 185 -8.68 19.25 6.28
C VAL A 185 -9.72 18.52 5.44
N SER A 186 -10.52 17.64 6.04
CA SER A 186 -11.60 16.92 5.35
C SER A 186 -12.66 17.87 4.80
N TYR A 187 -13.04 18.89 5.56
CA TYR A 187 -14.00 19.89 5.13
C TYR A 187 -13.45 20.75 3.99
N ILE A 188 -12.20 21.19 4.10
CA ILE A 188 -11.51 21.93 3.03
C ILE A 188 -11.42 21.08 1.76
N LYS A 189 -11.09 19.79 1.89
CA LYS A 189 -11.05 18.85 0.76
C LYS A 189 -12.42 18.76 0.09
N GLU A 190 -13.50 18.60 0.84
CA GLU A 190 -14.87 18.55 0.29
C GLU A 190 -15.25 19.85 -0.43
N LEU A 191 -14.82 21.00 0.08
CA LEU A 191 -15.02 22.29 -0.59
C LEU A 191 -14.24 22.38 -1.91
N VAL A 192 -13.00 21.88 -1.96
CA VAL A 192 -12.17 21.90 -3.17
C VAL A 192 -12.68 20.95 -4.25
N GLU A 193 -13.16 19.77 -3.87
CA GLU A 193 -13.66 18.74 -4.80
C GLU A 193 -15.02 19.09 -5.43
N ARG A 194 -15.79 20.01 -4.86
CA ARG A 194 -17.04 20.48 -5.49
C ARG A 194 -16.72 21.41 -6.67
N GLU A 195 -16.76 20.85 -7.88
CA GLU A 195 -16.42 21.53 -9.16
C GLU A 195 -17.26 22.79 -9.48
N ASP A 196 -18.46 22.94 -8.93
CA ASP A 196 -19.34 24.06 -9.24
C ASP A 196 -19.09 25.29 -8.36
N TRP A 197 -17.90 25.90 -8.51
CA TRP A 197 -17.61 27.26 -8.01
C TRP A 197 -18.47 28.33 -8.70
N SER A 198 -19.33 27.95 -9.65
CA SER A 198 -20.26 28.87 -10.29
C SER A 198 -21.27 29.39 -9.26
N MET A 199 -21.10 30.67 -8.93
CA MET A 199 -21.95 31.45 -8.05
C MET A 199 -23.36 31.71 -8.65
N TYR A 200 -23.59 31.23 -9.87
CA TYR A 200 -24.79 31.47 -10.66
C TYR A 200 -25.51 30.15 -10.97
N ILE A 201 -26.85 30.20 -10.94
CA ILE A 201 -27.73 29.12 -11.38
C ILE A 201 -28.39 29.58 -12.69
N ASN A 202 -28.17 28.82 -13.77
CA ASN A 202 -28.82 29.05 -15.06
C ASN A 202 -30.20 28.40 -15.08
N ILE A 203 -31.20 29.07 -15.69
CA ILE A 203 -32.59 28.59 -15.76
C ILE A 203 -32.70 27.34 -16.65
N ALA A 204 -31.89 27.25 -17.70
CA ALA A 204 -31.75 26.07 -18.54
C ALA A 204 -30.27 25.81 -18.85
N ARG A 205 -29.87 24.55 -19.07
CA ARG A 205 -28.47 24.14 -19.33
C ARG A 205 -27.79 24.93 -20.45
N ASN A 206 -28.55 25.40 -21.44
CA ASN A 206 -28.05 26.14 -22.61
C ASN A 206 -28.48 27.62 -22.64
N SER A 207 -29.10 28.16 -21.58
CA SER A 207 -29.50 29.58 -21.53
C SER A 207 -28.58 30.38 -20.61
N ASN A 208 -28.12 31.54 -21.09
CA ASN A 208 -27.36 32.51 -20.29
C ASN A 208 -28.24 33.29 -19.30
N VAL A 209 -29.52 32.92 -19.16
CA VAL A 209 -30.46 33.62 -18.29
C VAL A 209 -30.27 33.11 -16.86
N ARG A 210 -29.74 33.99 -16.01
CA ARG A 210 -29.44 33.72 -14.60
C ARG A 210 -30.70 33.82 -13.77
N HIS A 211 -30.95 32.84 -12.92
CA HIS A 211 -31.99 32.97 -11.90
C HIS A 211 -31.44 33.72 -10.69
N LEU A 212 -31.58 35.05 -10.69
CA LEU A 212 -30.93 35.94 -9.72
C LEU A 212 -31.25 35.53 -8.26
N ALA A 213 -32.52 35.28 -7.96
CA ALA A 213 -32.97 34.90 -6.62
C ALA A 213 -32.40 33.55 -6.14
N LEU A 214 -32.27 32.57 -7.05
CA LEU A 214 -31.71 31.25 -6.69
C LEU A 214 -30.17 31.32 -6.58
N SER A 215 -29.54 32.18 -7.37
CA SER A 215 -28.11 32.45 -7.27
C SER A 215 -27.78 33.11 -5.91
N THR A 216 -28.55 34.12 -5.51
CA THR A 216 -28.40 34.77 -4.20
C THR A 216 -28.61 33.81 -3.04
N THR A 217 -29.61 32.92 -3.08
CA THR A 217 -29.82 31.94 -2.00
C THR A 217 -28.69 30.91 -1.95
N LYS A 218 -28.17 30.42 -3.09
CA LYS A 218 -27.00 29.53 -3.14
C LYS A 218 -25.78 30.17 -2.47
N ILE A 219 -25.51 31.44 -2.78
CA ILE A 219 -24.42 32.22 -2.17
C ILE A 219 -24.57 32.27 -0.65
N VAL A 220 -25.74 32.68 -0.16
CA VAL A 220 -25.99 32.81 1.27
C VAL A 220 -25.81 31.46 1.99
N LEU A 221 -26.28 30.36 1.40
CA LEU A 221 -26.10 29.03 1.98
C LEU A 221 -24.64 28.59 2.06
N GLU A 222 -23.84 28.79 1.00
CA GLU A 222 -22.42 28.42 1.01
C GLU A 222 -21.61 29.29 1.99
N TRP A 223 -21.87 30.60 2.06
CA TRP A 223 -21.23 31.47 3.04
C TRP A 223 -21.65 31.14 4.47
N THR A 224 -22.92 30.75 4.70
CA THR A 224 -23.38 30.30 6.01
C THR A 224 -22.62 29.04 6.45
N LYS A 225 -22.42 28.07 5.55
CA LYS A 225 -21.60 26.88 5.85
C LYS A 225 -20.17 27.26 6.22
N ALA A 226 -19.52 28.14 5.45
CA ALA A 226 -18.15 28.58 5.73
C ALA A 226 -18.04 29.31 7.08
N ILE A 227 -18.98 30.22 7.38
CA ILE A 227 -19.02 30.95 8.66
C ILE A 227 -19.24 29.99 9.82
N THR A 228 -20.22 29.08 9.71
CA THR A 228 -20.46 28.09 10.77
C THR A 228 -19.25 27.19 11.00
N PHE A 229 -18.53 26.82 9.95
CA PHE A 229 -17.27 26.08 10.06
C PHE A 229 -16.17 26.88 10.78
N ILE A 230 -15.99 28.16 10.45
CA ILE A 230 -15.01 29.01 11.14
C ILE A 230 -15.38 29.15 12.63
N ILE A 231 -16.66 29.39 12.93
CA ILE A 231 -17.16 29.51 14.30
C ILE A 231 -16.93 28.20 15.07
N THR A 232 -17.21 27.04 14.49
CA THR A 232 -17.01 25.75 15.16
C THR A 232 -15.53 25.48 15.43
N VAL A 233 -14.63 25.81 14.49
CA VAL A 233 -13.18 25.67 14.67
C VAL A 233 -12.68 26.59 15.78
N VAL A 234 -13.04 27.88 15.73
CA VAL A 234 -12.64 28.84 16.77
C VAL A 234 -13.19 28.42 18.13
N PHE A 235 -14.46 28.00 18.19
CA PHE A 235 -15.07 27.51 19.42
C PHE A 235 -14.36 26.26 19.96
N MET A 236 -14.04 25.28 19.10
CA MET A 236 -13.30 24.08 19.52
C MET A 236 -11.89 24.43 20.03
N LEU A 237 -11.16 25.28 19.31
CA LEU A 237 -9.84 25.77 19.76
C LEU A 237 -9.93 26.54 21.08
N LEU A 238 -11.00 27.32 21.28
CA LEU A 238 -11.25 28.07 22.50
C LEU A 238 -11.65 27.14 23.65
N VAL A 239 -12.46 26.10 23.42
CA VAL A 239 -12.77 25.05 24.42
C VAL A 239 -11.48 24.36 24.85
N PHE A 240 -10.58 24.03 23.92
CA PHE A 240 -9.26 23.53 24.29
C PHE A 240 -8.47 24.57 25.10
N GLY A 241 -8.38 25.81 24.61
CA GLY A 241 -7.66 26.90 25.26
C GLY A 241 -8.14 27.23 26.67
N LEU A 242 -9.44 27.10 26.94
CA LEU A 242 -10.07 27.41 28.23
C LEU A 242 -10.11 26.24 29.20
N GLU A 243 -9.99 24.99 28.73
CA GLU A 243 -9.89 23.85 29.63
C GLU A 243 -8.61 23.97 30.48
N LYS A 244 -8.76 23.84 31.81
CA LYS A 244 -7.65 23.84 32.79
C LYS A 244 -6.56 22.79 32.49
N GLY A 245 -6.81 21.84 31.59
CA GLY A 245 -5.87 20.82 31.13
C GLY A 245 -4.64 21.39 30.39
N LEU A 246 -4.74 22.56 29.78
CA LEU A 246 -3.63 23.18 29.04
C LEU A 246 -2.57 23.85 29.92
N LYS A 247 -2.83 24.03 31.22
CA LYS A 247 -1.86 24.65 32.14
C LYS A 247 -0.53 23.89 32.24
N ASN A 248 -0.55 22.58 31.97
CA ASN A 248 0.63 21.71 31.97
C ASN A 248 0.94 21.11 30.60
N TYR A 249 0.25 21.52 29.53
CA TYR A 249 0.44 20.96 28.19
C TYR A 249 1.55 21.72 27.45
N SER A 250 2.76 21.19 27.52
CA SER A 250 3.92 21.67 26.75
C SER A 250 4.64 20.48 26.13
N PRO A 251 4.08 19.88 25.06
CA PRO A 251 4.70 18.73 24.43
C PRO A 251 6.03 19.13 23.79
N THR A 252 7.01 18.23 23.83
CA THR A 252 8.28 18.41 23.12
C THR A 252 8.05 18.32 21.61
N ASN A 253 8.78 19.11 20.82
CA ASN A 253 8.69 19.09 19.35
C ASN A 253 8.84 17.66 18.78
N GLY A 254 9.78 16.86 19.30
CA GLY A 254 9.98 15.47 18.88
C GLY A 254 8.75 14.58 19.09
N TYR A 255 8.03 14.77 20.20
CA TYR A 255 6.78 14.04 20.45
C TYR A 255 5.70 14.44 19.44
N LEU A 256 5.52 15.74 19.18
CA LEU A 256 4.54 16.23 18.19
C LEU A 256 4.86 15.74 16.78
N THR A 257 6.15 15.73 16.40
CA THR A 257 6.57 15.27 15.07
C THR A 257 6.31 13.78 14.89
N ILE A 258 6.72 12.93 15.84
CA ILE A 258 6.55 11.46 15.73
C ILE A 258 5.07 11.09 15.75
N THR A 259 4.30 11.65 16.68
CA THR A 259 2.86 11.39 16.79
C THR A 259 2.09 11.95 15.59
N GLY A 260 2.47 13.12 15.08
CA GLY A 260 1.91 13.72 13.87
C GLY A 260 2.16 12.88 12.62
N ILE A 261 3.39 12.39 12.42
CA ILE A 261 3.73 11.51 11.29
C ILE A 261 2.90 10.22 11.33
N TYR A 262 2.79 9.60 12.51
CA TYR A 262 1.96 8.40 12.68
C TYR A 262 0.48 8.68 12.40
N PHE A 263 -0.04 9.81 12.91
CA PHE A 263 -1.43 10.21 12.73
C PHE A 263 -1.78 10.45 11.26
N ILE A 264 -0.98 11.27 10.55
CA ILE A 264 -1.15 11.55 9.11
C ILE A 264 -1.11 10.24 8.31
N SER A 265 -0.24 9.30 8.68
CA SER A 265 -0.12 8.02 7.99
C SER A 265 -1.30 7.07 8.24
N THR A 266 -2.07 7.28 9.32
CA THR A 266 -3.16 6.39 9.77
C THR A 266 -4.54 6.93 9.41
N GLU A 267 -4.69 8.25 9.40
CA GLU A 267 -5.97 8.93 9.25
C GLU A 267 -6.47 8.90 7.81
N LYS A 268 -7.75 8.54 7.62
CA LYS A 268 -8.32 8.21 6.31
C LYS A 268 -8.19 9.36 5.31
N VAL A 269 -8.46 10.58 5.77
CA VAL A 269 -8.44 11.79 4.92
C VAL A 269 -7.06 11.97 4.27
N PHE A 270 -5.99 11.81 5.04
CA PHE A 270 -4.63 11.97 4.56
C PHE A 270 -4.17 10.79 3.70
N VAL A 271 -4.57 9.56 4.06
CA VAL A 271 -4.33 8.36 3.24
C VAL A 271 -4.96 8.51 1.86
N ASP A 272 -6.22 8.95 1.79
CA ASP A 272 -6.93 9.15 0.52
C ASP A 272 -6.30 10.28 -0.32
N MET A 273 -5.84 11.37 0.32
CA MET A 273 -5.10 12.41 -0.40
C MET A 273 -3.77 11.90 -0.96
N PHE A 274 -3.06 11.06 -0.20
CA PHE A 274 -1.80 10.48 -0.64
C PHE A 274 -1.98 9.49 -1.80
N THR A 275 -3.02 8.65 -1.76
CA THR A 275 -3.31 7.72 -2.87
C THR A 275 -3.70 8.46 -4.14
N LEU A 276 -4.54 9.50 -4.05
CA LEU A 276 -4.90 10.36 -5.19
C LEU A 276 -3.68 11.08 -5.78
N TRP A 277 -2.80 11.58 -4.91
CA TRP A 277 -1.56 12.23 -5.34
C TRP A 277 -0.64 11.27 -6.10
N LEU A 278 -0.55 10.01 -5.68
CA LEU A 278 0.22 8.98 -6.38
C LEU A 278 -0.42 8.57 -7.71
N ASP A 279 -1.74 8.33 -7.74
CA ASP A 279 -2.46 7.91 -8.95
C ASP A 279 -2.36 8.95 -10.08
N ASN A 280 -2.39 10.23 -9.73
CA ASN A 280 -2.18 11.33 -10.67
C ASN A 280 -0.79 11.34 -11.31
N ARG A 281 0.21 10.71 -10.69
CA ARG A 281 1.59 10.66 -11.21
C ARG A 281 1.85 9.43 -12.09
N LYS A 282 0.92 8.46 -12.16
CA LYS A 282 0.96 7.23 -12.97
C LYS A 282 2.37 6.66 -13.15
N PHE A 283 2.90 6.02 -12.11
CA PHE A 283 4.24 5.46 -12.21
C PHE A 283 4.21 4.16 -13.03
N ASP A 284 4.89 4.16 -14.18
CA ASP A 284 5.08 3.00 -15.05
C ASP A 284 5.59 1.74 -14.31
N CYS A 285 6.29 1.93 -13.17
CA CYS A 285 6.85 0.87 -12.35
C CYS A 285 5.80 0.02 -11.61
N PHE A 286 4.61 0.55 -11.33
CA PHE A 286 3.60 -0.16 -10.53
C PHE A 286 2.65 -1.04 -11.35
N GLU A 287 2.75 -1.05 -12.69
CA GLU A 287 1.87 -1.85 -13.57
C GLU A 287 0.38 -1.70 -13.15
N SER A 288 -0.04 -0.45 -12.89
CA SER A 288 -1.33 0.01 -12.31
C SER A 288 -1.92 -0.80 -11.14
N MET A 289 -1.07 -1.43 -10.33
CA MET A 289 -1.41 -2.04 -9.04
C MET A 289 -1.29 -1.07 -7.85
N GLU A 290 -1.35 0.24 -8.10
CA GLU A 290 -1.16 1.29 -7.09
C GLU A 290 -2.13 1.14 -5.90
N ASN A 291 -3.36 0.68 -6.17
CA ASN A 291 -4.37 0.38 -5.16
C ASN A 291 -3.94 -0.66 -4.11
N PHE A 292 -3.01 -1.56 -4.43
CA PHE A 292 -2.45 -2.53 -3.48
C PHE A 292 -1.12 -2.05 -2.89
N TYR A 293 -0.26 -1.44 -3.72
CA TYR A 293 1.07 -0.99 -3.28
C TYR A 293 1.01 0.21 -2.33
N CYS A 294 0.21 1.23 -2.62
CA CYS A 294 0.11 2.44 -1.81
C CYS A 294 -0.29 2.15 -0.35
N PRO A 295 -1.42 1.47 -0.08
CA PRO A 295 -1.78 1.11 1.29
C PRO A 295 -0.79 0.12 1.91
N ALA A 296 -0.21 -0.81 1.15
CA ALA A 296 0.79 -1.73 1.68
C ALA A 296 2.06 -1.02 2.17
N ILE A 297 2.52 0.00 1.43
CA ILE A 297 3.68 0.83 1.80
C ILE A 297 3.37 1.63 3.07
N LEU A 298 2.21 2.27 3.14
CA LEU A 298 1.80 3.06 4.31
C LEU A 298 1.68 2.19 5.57
N ILE A 299 1.06 1.01 5.48
CA ILE A 299 0.94 0.10 6.64
C ILE A 299 2.32 -0.45 7.03
N SER A 300 3.17 -0.77 6.05
CA SER A 300 4.55 -1.18 6.32
C SER A 300 5.32 -0.09 7.08
N PHE A 301 5.15 1.18 6.71
CA PHE A 301 5.71 2.32 7.40
C PHE A 301 5.17 2.47 8.83
N GLN A 302 3.86 2.31 9.05
CA GLN A 302 3.25 2.32 10.39
C GLN A 302 3.83 1.23 11.31
N ILE A 303 3.99 0.01 10.79
CA ILE A 303 4.58 -1.12 11.55
C ILE A 303 6.04 -0.83 11.90
N LEU A 304 6.82 -0.29 10.96
CA LEU A 304 8.22 0.10 11.20
C LEU A 304 8.33 1.14 12.31
N LEU A 305 7.54 2.21 12.24
CA LEU A 305 7.54 3.27 13.23
C LEU A 305 7.09 2.74 14.61
N SER A 306 6.04 1.93 14.64
CA SER A 306 5.51 1.32 15.87
C SER A 306 6.48 0.32 16.50
N SER A 307 7.17 -0.47 15.68
CA SER A 307 8.18 -1.43 16.13
C SER A 307 9.38 -0.73 16.75
N PHE A 308 9.87 0.35 16.14
CA PHE A 308 10.97 1.15 16.68
C PHE A 308 10.63 1.74 18.05
N ILE A 309 9.48 2.41 18.15
CA ILE A 309 9.02 3.01 19.40
C ILE A 309 8.76 1.96 20.48
N THR A 310 8.20 0.80 20.12
CA THR A 310 7.98 -0.31 21.06
C THR A 310 9.29 -0.90 21.56
N PHE A 311 10.30 -1.07 20.68
CA PHE A 311 11.63 -1.54 21.06
C PHE A 311 12.28 -0.61 22.08
N LEU A 312 12.24 0.71 21.86
CA LEU A 312 12.73 1.69 22.84
C LEU A 312 11.97 1.60 24.17
N CYS A 313 10.66 1.37 24.13
CA CYS A 313 9.81 1.24 25.32
C CYS A 313 10.19 0.03 26.19
N ILE A 314 10.63 -1.09 25.59
CA ILE A 314 11.05 -2.29 26.33
C ILE A 314 12.24 -1.97 27.25
N PHE A 315 13.20 -1.15 26.81
CA PHE A 315 14.35 -0.74 27.63
C PHE A 315 13.95 0.14 28.82
N THR A 316 12.81 0.82 28.77
CA THR A 316 12.31 1.65 29.87
C THR A 316 11.55 0.86 30.95
N GLY A 317 11.38 -0.46 30.78
CA GLY A 317 10.70 -1.32 31.76
C GLY A 317 9.16 -1.32 31.69
N ASN A 318 8.56 -0.59 30.76
CA ASN A 318 7.10 -0.47 30.62
C ASN A 318 6.48 -1.63 29.81
N LEU A 319 6.66 -2.87 30.28
CA LEU A 319 6.28 -4.09 29.55
C LEU A 319 4.78 -4.18 29.20
N ARG A 320 3.89 -3.70 30.07
CA ARG A 320 2.43 -3.78 29.83
C ARG A 320 2.01 -3.02 28.57
N LEU A 321 2.52 -1.80 28.40
CA LEU A 321 2.23 -0.98 27.22
C LEU A 321 2.94 -1.54 25.99
N ALA A 322 4.17 -2.02 26.13
CA ALA A 322 4.90 -2.67 25.03
C ALA A 322 4.16 -3.90 24.49
N ILE A 323 3.59 -4.74 25.37
CA ILE A 323 2.76 -5.90 24.96
C ILE A 323 1.50 -5.44 24.23
N LEU A 324 0.80 -4.42 24.77
CA LEU A 324 -0.42 -3.91 24.15
C LEU A 324 -0.17 -3.32 22.76
N CYS A 325 0.92 -2.58 22.56
CA CYS A 325 1.31 -2.03 21.26
C CYS A 325 1.81 -3.10 20.30
N SER A 326 2.55 -4.09 20.80
CA SER A 326 2.95 -5.25 20.00
C SER A 326 1.73 -5.99 19.45
N PHE A 327 0.66 -6.11 20.25
CA PHE A 327 -0.59 -6.70 19.79
C PHE A 327 -1.33 -5.81 18.78
N THR A 328 -1.58 -4.54 19.13
CA THR A 328 -2.43 -3.63 18.34
C THR A 328 -1.71 -3.05 17.11
N ASN A 329 -0.60 -2.34 17.30
CA ASN A 329 0.07 -1.59 16.23
C ASN A 329 1.05 -2.43 15.40
N ILE A 330 1.44 -3.63 15.86
CA ILE A 330 2.37 -4.51 15.14
C ILE A 330 1.65 -5.74 14.61
N ARG A 331 1.12 -6.61 15.48
CA ARG A 331 0.51 -7.89 15.09
C ARG A 331 -0.75 -7.71 14.24
N VAL A 332 -1.73 -6.93 14.70
CA VAL A 332 -2.98 -6.70 13.95
C VAL A 332 -2.68 -5.99 12.63
N LYS A 333 -1.80 -4.98 12.62
CA LYS A 333 -1.41 -4.26 11.40
C LYS A 333 -0.64 -5.13 10.41
N TYR A 334 0.23 -6.02 10.89
CA TYR A 334 0.88 -7.01 10.06
C TYR A 334 -0.14 -7.94 9.38
N ARG A 335 -1.15 -8.37 10.13
CA ARG A 335 -2.22 -9.20 9.57
C ARG A 335 -3.08 -8.43 8.56
N GLU A 336 -3.41 -7.18 8.85
CA GLU A 336 -4.09 -6.27 7.91
C GLU A 336 -3.28 -6.11 6.61
N LEU A 337 -1.96 -5.96 6.71
CA LEU A 337 -1.05 -5.90 5.56
C LEU A 337 -1.03 -7.22 4.77
N SER A 338 -0.80 -8.32 5.47
CA SER A 338 -0.63 -9.66 4.89
C SER A 338 -1.90 -10.12 4.17
N ASP A 339 -3.01 -10.20 4.91
CA ASP A 339 -4.29 -10.74 4.43
C ASP A 339 -4.98 -9.75 3.48
N GLY A 340 -4.85 -8.45 3.74
CA GLY A 340 -5.57 -7.40 3.01
C GLY A 340 -4.91 -6.97 1.70
N TYR A 341 -3.58 -6.96 1.62
CA TYR A 341 -2.86 -6.35 0.50
C TYR A 341 -1.78 -7.26 -0.10
N ILE A 342 -0.96 -7.93 0.71
CA ILE A 342 0.15 -8.73 0.20
C ILE A 342 -0.33 -10.01 -0.48
N GLN A 343 -1.26 -10.75 0.12
CA GLN A 343 -1.80 -11.97 -0.49
C GLN A 343 -2.54 -11.68 -1.81
N PRO A 344 -3.49 -10.72 -1.89
CA PRO A 344 -4.10 -10.35 -3.17
C PRO A 344 -3.07 -9.91 -4.21
N LEU A 345 -2.10 -9.08 -3.82
CA LEU A 345 -1.04 -8.64 -4.72
C LEU A 345 -0.21 -9.80 -5.26
N GLN A 346 0.12 -10.80 -4.43
CA GLN A 346 0.82 -12.01 -4.87
C GLN A 346 0.01 -12.78 -5.89
N ASN A 347 -1.28 -12.98 -5.66
CA ASN A 347 -2.15 -13.67 -6.62
C ASN A 347 -2.21 -12.94 -7.98
N GLU A 348 -2.30 -11.60 -7.96
CA GLU A 348 -2.32 -10.78 -9.17
C GLU A 348 -0.97 -10.82 -9.92
N LEU A 349 0.14 -10.87 -9.19
CA LEU A 349 1.49 -10.99 -9.75
C LEU A 349 1.75 -12.39 -10.32
N GLU A 350 1.31 -13.44 -9.64
CA GLU A 350 1.43 -14.84 -10.08
C GLU A 350 0.66 -15.05 -11.38
N ALA A 351 -0.53 -14.47 -11.50
CA ALA A 351 -1.31 -14.50 -12.75
C ALA A 351 -0.53 -13.90 -13.93
N LEU A 352 0.36 -12.94 -13.68
CA LEU A 352 1.18 -12.29 -14.70
C LEU A 352 2.60 -12.88 -14.83
N ALA A 353 3.04 -13.73 -13.90
CA ALA A 353 4.42 -14.20 -13.81
C ALA A 353 4.86 -15.00 -15.05
N GLY A 354 3.94 -15.72 -15.68
CA GLY A 354 4.18 -16.49 -16.90
C GLY A 354 4.37 -15.64 -18.17
N TYR A 355 4.05 -14.34 -18.12
CA TYR A 355 4.07 -13.45 -19.27
C TYR A 355 5.27 -12.52 -19.25
N ARG A 356 5.95 -12.42 -20.40
CA ARG A 356 7.17 -11.62 -20.55
C ARG A 356 6.83 -10.12 -20.49
N VAL A 357 7.61 -9.35 -19.75
CA VAL A 357 7.59 -7.88 -19.81
C VAL A 357 8.28 -7.42 -21.08
N ALA A 358 7.62 -6.58 -21.87
CA ALA A 358 8.20 -5.93 -23.04
C ALA A 358 9.29 -4.94 -22.61
N THR A 359 10.43 -4.94 -23.29
CA THR A 359 11.45 -3.91 -23.11
C THR A 359 10.97 -2.57 -23.68
N ARG A 360 11.50 -1.46 -23.17
CA ARG A 360 11.11 -0.11 -23.65
C ARG A 360 11.35 0.07 -25.16
N SER A 361 12.40 -0.57 -25.71
CA SER A 361 12.65 -0.59 -27.14
C SER A 361 11.56 -1.36 -27.89
N GLU A 362 11.19 -2.57 -27.44
CA GLU A 362 10.13 -3.35 -28.10
C GLU A 362 8.77 -2.65 -28.09
N VAL A 363 8.42 -1.96 -26.99
CA VAL A 363 7.19 -1.17 -26.92
C VAL A 363 7.23 0.00 -27.90
N LYS A 364 8.36 0.70 -27.96
CA LYS A 364 8.57 1.82 -28.89
C LYS A 364 8.60 1.39 -30.35
N ASP A 365 9.16 0.21 -30.64
CA ASP A 365 9.23 -0.35 -31.99
C ASP A 365 7.86 -0.89 -32.44
N HIS A 366 7.02 -1.35 -31.50
CA HIS A 366 5.64 -1.74 -31.79
C HIS A 366 4.74 -0.54 -32.07
N ASP A 367 4.94 0.58 -31.35
CA ASP A 367 4.26 1.88 -31.52
C ASP A 367 2.74 1.79 -31.73
N ASP A 368 2.09 0.93 -30.95
CA ASP A 368 0.64 0.67 -31.04
C ASP A 368 -0.07 0.93 -29.69
N VAL A 369 -1.38 1.12 -29.75
CA VAL A 369 -2.25 1.26 -28.58
C VAL A 369 -2.69 -0.10 -28.05
N CYS A 370 -2.96 -0.19 -26.76
CA CYS A 370 -3.49 -1.41 -26.19
C CYS A 370 -4.89 -1.70 -26.75
N ALA A 371 -5.09 -2.87 -27.37
CA ALA A 371 -6.37 -3.24 -28.01
C ALA A 371 -7.57 -3.35 -27.06
N ILE A 372 -7.36 -3.29 -25.73
CA ILE A 372 -8.41 -3.42 -24.72
C ILE A 372 -8.89 -2.04 -24.24
N CYS A 373 -7.98 -1.14 -23.89
CA CYS A 373 -8.31 0.18 -23.36
C CYS A 373 -8.11 1.32 -24.37
N LEU A 374 -7.55 1.02 -25.55
CA LEU A 374 -7.30 1.95 -26.64
C LEU A 374 -6.40 3.14 -26.27
N THR A 375 -5.56 2.96 -25.24
CA THR A 375 -4.57 3.97 -24.82
C THR A 375 -3.15 3.53 -25.18
N PRO A 376 -2.22 4.48 -25.40
CA PRO A 376 -0.83 4.16 -25.71
C PRO A 376 -0.17 3.37 -24.57
N MET A 377 0.74 2.48 -24.94
CA MET A 377 1.47 1.63 -23.99
C MET A 377 2.84 2.22 -23.69
N THR A 378 3.13 2.52 -22.43
CA THR A 378 4.49 2.80 -21.92
C THR A 378 5.18 1.54 -21.43
N CYS A 379 4.39 0.63 -20.83
CA CYS A 379 4.78 -0.70 -20.38
C CYS A 379 3.75 -1.73 -20.92
N ALA A 380 4.24 -2.88 -21.40
CA ALA A 380 3.39 -3.93 -21.93
C ALA A 380 3.83 -5.33 -21.47
N ARG A 381 2.87 -6.24 -21.38
CA ARG A 381 3.06 -7.68 -21.24
C ARG A 381 2.83 -8.35 -22.59
N ILE A 382 3.70 -9.30 -22.91
CA ILE A 382 3.67 -10.03 -24.18
C ILE A 382 3.14 -11.44 -23.92
N THR A 383 2.08 -11.78 -24.63
CA THR A 383 1.48 -13.12 -24.58
C THR A 383 2.32 -14.14 -25.35
N PRO A 384 2.15 -15.46 -25.12
CA PRO A 384 2.81 -16.49 -25.92
C PRO A 384 2.56 -16.38 -27.44
N CYS A 385 1.41 -15.81 -27.83
CA CYS A 385 1.06 -15.50 -29.22
C CYS A 385 1.59 -14.15 -29.71
N GLN A 386 2.53 -13.52 -28.99
CA GLN A 386 3.24 -12.28 -29.35
C GLN A 386 2.37 -11.01 -29.45
N HIS A 387 1.22 -10.99 -28.76
CA HIS A 387 0.40 -9.77 -28.66
C HIS A 387 0.74 -8.95 -27.41
N PHE A 388 0.67 -7.63 -27.53
CA PHE A 388 1.03 -6.65 -26.50
C PHE A 388 -0.22 -6.10 -25.81
N PHE A 389 -0.20 -6.03 -24.49
CA PHE A 389 -1.27 -5.45 -23.67
C PHE A 389 -0.69 -4.75 -22.44
N HIS A 390 -1.38 -3.76 -21.87
CA HIS A 390 -1.06 -3.33 -20.50
C HIS A 390 -1.21 -4.49 -19.52
N ALA A 391 -0.38 -4.50 -18.48
CA ALA A 391 -0.42 -5.54 -17.44
C ALA A 391 -1.82 -5.69 -16.82
N ASP A 392 -2.52 -4.59 -16.53
CA ASP A 392 -3.86 -4.63 -15.95
C ASP A 392 -4.93 -5.07 -16.94
N CYS A 393 -4.83 -4.63 -18.19
CA CYS A 393 -5.75 -5.03 -19.24
C CYS A 393 -5.67 -6.55 -19.46
N LEU A 394 -4.45 -7.10 -19.58
CA LEU A 394 -4.24 -8.54 -19.70
C LEU A 394 -4.78 -9.29 -18.48
N ARG A 395 -4.53 -8.78 -17.27
CA ARG A 395 -4.97 -9.42 -16.03
C ARG A 395 -6.50 -9.46 -15.91
N ARG A 396 -7.20 -8.39 -16.27
CA ARG A 396 -8.67 -8.37 -16.32
C ARG A 396 -9.21 -9.37 -17.34
N CYS A 397 -8.63 -9.41 -18.53
CA CYS A 397 -9.02 -10.39 -19.54
C CYS A 397 -8.80 -11.83 -19.05
N LEU A 398 -7.69 -12.12 -18.38
CA LEU A 398 -7.41 -13.45 -17.81
C LEU A 398 -8.40 -13.89 -16.73
N LYS A 399 -9.01 -12.95 -16.00
CA LYS A 399 -10.05 -13.27 -15.02
C LYS A 399 -11.37 -13.68 -15.69
N GLU A 400 -11.65 -13.17 -16.88
CA GLU A 400 -12.89 -13.44 -17.62
C GLU A 400 -12.74 -14.59 -18.62
N SER A 401 -11.59 -14.69 -19.29
CA SER A 401 -11.33 -15.64 -20.37
C SER A 401 -9.84 -15.97 -20.50
N ASN A 402 -9.54 -17.26 -20.62
CA ASN A 402 -8.17 -17.76 -20.83
C ASN A 402 -7.70 -17.67 -22.28
N LYS A 403 -8.29 -16.75 -23.07
CA LYS A 403 -8.00 -16.58 -24.49
C LYS A 403 -7.45 -15.18 -24.75
N CYS A 404 -6.51 -15.08 -25.68
CA CYS A 404 -6.02 -13.81 -26.16
C CYS A 404 -7.16 -13.01 -26.82
N PRO A 405 -7.41 -11.75 -26.44
CA PRO A 405 -8.49 -10.94 -27.02
C PRO A 405 -8.36 -10.73 -28.54
N ILE A 406 -7.13 -10.70 -29.06
CA ILE A 406 -6.87 -10.45 -30.48
C ILE A 406 -7.03 -11.72 -31.34
N CYS A 407 -6.42 -12.83 -30.92
CA CYS A 407 -6.33 -14.04 -31.75
C CYS A 407 -7.09 -15.26 -31.19
N GLN A 408 -7.75 -15.12 -30.05
CA GLN A 408 -8.51 -16.18 -29.36
C GLN A 408 -7.69 -17.42 -28.96
N TYR A 409 -6.36 -17.36 -29.07
CA TYR A 409 -5.43 -18.41 -28.65
C TYR A 409 -5.47 -18.62 -27.14
N ASN A 410 -5.45 -19.88 -26.68
CA ASN A 410 -5.49 -20.21 -25.26
C ASN A 410 -4.13 -19.92 -24.59
N ILE A 411 -4.12 -18.91 -23.71
CA ILE A 411 -2.90 -18.36 -23.12
C ILE A 411 -2.44 -19.08 -21.85
N LEU A 412 -3.30 -19.86 -21.18
CA LEU A 412 -2.94 -20.61 -19.96
C LEU A 412 -2.27 -21.96 -20.21
N ILE A 413 -2.58 -22.64 -21.32
CA ILE A 413 -2.02 -23.99 -21.58
C ILE A 413 -0.49 -23.94 -21.77
N THR A 414 0.05 -22.81 -22.23
CA THR A 414 1.48 -22.66 -22.51
C THR A 414 2.31 -22.26 -21.29
N SER A 415 1.70 -21.67 -20.24
CA SER A 415 2.41 -21.31 -19.01
C SER A 415 2.66 -22.51 -18.10
N ILE A 416 1.73 -23.48 -18.07
CA ILE A 416 1.86 -24.73 -17.29
C ILE A 416 2.95 -25.63 -17.89
N LEU A 417 3.01 -25.77 -19.21
CA LEU A 417 4.03 -26.57 -19.93
C LEU A 417 5.46 -26.00 -19.83
N ARG A 418 5.63 -24.79 -19.28
CA ARG A 418 6.95 -24.18 -19.00
C ARG A 418 7.44 -24.43 -17.57
N HIS A 419 6.55 -24.91 -16.69
CA HIS A 419 6.83 -25.18 -15.27
C HIS A 419 6.99 -26.68 -14.96
N SER A 420 6.56 -27.57 -15.87
CA SER A 420 6.95 -28.99 -15.94
C SER A 420 8.23 -29.15 -16.74
#